data_AF-A0AAD7MAP2-F1
#
_entry.id   AF-A0AAD7MAP2-F1
#
_cell.length_a   1.000
_cell.length_b   1.000
_cell.length_c   1.000
_cell.angle_alpha   90.00
_cell.angle_beta   90.00
_cell.angle_gamma   90.00
#
_symmetry.space_group_name_H-M   'P 1'
#
loop_
_entity.id
_entity.type
_entity.pdbx_description
1 polymer ?
#
loop_
_entity_poly.entity_id
_entity_poly.type
_entity_poly.pdbx_seq_one_letter_code
_entity_poly.pdbx_strand_id
1 'polypeptide(L)'
;MPDEEKGSAVHTSEQAPTDPSEDAAAAKLWAVYVSEAEKYDKALVESWKSDMEGMLIFAGLFSASLTAFIIESYKTLIPDSGDSTVQLLTQISQQLAAAANGTTFTPPAPTVFSPPATSLVCNAL
;
A
#
# COMPACT_ATOMS: atom_id res chain seq x y z
N MET A 1 57.57 -3.81 52.32
CA MET A 1 58.38 -4.08 51.12
C MET A 1 57.47 -4.82 50.15
N PRO A 2 57.29 -4.30 48.92
CA PRO A 2 56.26 -4.69 47.96
C PRO A 2 56.79 -5.73 46.97
N ASP A 3 55.94 -6.64 46.49
CA ASP A 3 56.18 -7.44 45.28
C ASP A 3 54.88 -7.38 44.47
N GLU A 4 54.72 -6.39 43.58
CA GLU A 4 55.21 -6.34 42.20
C GLU A 4 54.19 -6.96 41.22
N GLU A 5 53.76 -6.11 40.29
CA GLU A 5 52.88 -6.40 39.17
C GLU A 5 53.33 -7.64 38.37
N LYS A 6 52.36 -8.44 37.92
CA LYS A 6 52.48 -9.05 36.59
C LYS A 6 51.38 -8.50 35.71
N GLY A 7 51.73 -7.42 35.02
CA GLY A 7 51.01 -6.89 33.88
C GLY A 7 50.74 -8.00 32.87
N SER A 8 49.50 -8.04 32.41
CA SER A 8 49.08 -8.81 31.26
C SER A 8 49.89 -8.33 30.05
N ALA A 9 50.80 -9.16 29.58
CA ALA A 9 51.53 -8.93 28.34
C ALA A 9 50.52 -8.95 27.19
N VAL A 10 49.94 -7.78 26.92
CA VAL A 10 49.28 -7.51 25.65
C VAL A 10 50.32 -7.76 24.59
N HIS A 11 50.02 -8.72 23.73
CA HIS A 11 50.81 -9.14 22.60
C HIS A 11 51.06 -7.91 21.70
N THR A 12 52.15 -7.18 21.98
CA THR A 12 52.73 -6.23 21.03
C THR A 12 53.34 -7.10 19.94
N SER A 13 52.53 -7.44 18.94
CA SER A 13 53.03 -7.95 17.68
C SER A 13 53.95 -6.88 17.11
N GLU A 14 55.25 -7.14 17.21
CA GLU A 14 56.33 -6.38 16.61
C GLU A 14 56.04 -6.21 15.12
N GLN A 15 55.62 -5.00 14.75
CA GLN A 15 55.39 -4.63 13.36
C GLN A 15 56.78 -4.48 12.72
N ALA A 16 57.17 -5.51 11.96
CA ALA A 16 58.36 -5.47 11.11
C ALA A 16 58.33 -4.20 10.22
N PRO A 17 59.48 -3.62 9.87
CA PRO A 17 59.50 -2.43 9.02
C PRO A 17 58.87 -2.78 7.68
N THR A 18 57.62 -2.37 7.47
CA THR A 18 56.98 -2.45 6.17
C THR A 18 57.71 -1.50 5.26
N ASP A 19 58.24 -2.03 4.15
CA ASP A 19 58.89 -1.20 3.15
C ASP A 19 57.88 -0.12 2.71
N PRO A 20 58.24 1.17 2.66
CA PRO A 20 57.33 2.26 2.27
C PRO A 20 56.63 2.03 0.93
N SER A 21 57.23 1.17 0.09
CA SER A 21 56.69 0.72 -1.20
C SER A 21 55.47 -0.20 -1.07
N GLU A 22 55.39 -1.06 -0.06
CA GLU A 22 54.29 -2.01 0.12
C GLU A 22 53.04 -1.31 0.65
N ASP A 23 53.20 -0.39 1.61
CA ASP A 23 52.11 0.43 2.13
C ASP A 23 51.52 1.36 1.05
N ALA A 24 52.38 1.91 0.18
CA ALA A 24 51.94 2.71 -0.96
C ALA A 24 51.18 1.86 -2.02
N ALA A 25 51.62 0.62 -2.25
CA ALA A 25 50.94 -0.31 -3.16
C ALA A 25 49.58 -0.76 -2.60
N ALA A 26 49.50 -1.06 -1.30
CA ALA A 26 48.26 -1.38 -0.61
C ALA A 26 47.28 -0.20 -0.64
N ALA A 27 47.75 1.01 -0.33
CA ALA A 27 46.92 2.22 -0.39
C ALA A 27 46.36 2.47 -1.80
N LYS A 28 47.17 2.22 -2.85
CA LYS A 28 46.72 2.34 -4.24
C LYS A 28 45.67 1.27 -4.60
N LEU A 29 45.85 0.03 -4.17
CA LEU A 29 44.86 -1.04 -4.34
C LEU A 29 43.54 -0.72 -3.64
N TRP A 30 43.60 -0.26 -2.39
CA TRP A 30 42.42 0.17 -1.64
C TRP A 30 41.71 1.35 -2.32
N ALA A 31 42.45 2.35 -2.80
CA ALA A 31 41.87 3.48 -3.51
C ALA A 31 41.13 3.04 -4.79
N VAL A 32 41.71 2.10 -5.55
CA VAL A 32 41.06 1.54 -6.74
C VAL A 32 39.80 0.76 -6.36
N TYR A 33 39.87 -0.10 -5.34
CA TYR A 33 38.73 -0.87 -4.86
C TYR A 33 37.58 0.03 -4.41
N VAL A 34 37.86 1.03 -3.55
CA VAL A 34 36.86 1.98 -3.07
C VAL A 34 36.24 2.75 -4.24
N SER A 35 37.05 3.20 -5.20
CA SER A 35 36.53 3.90 -6.37
C SER A 35 35.58 3.05 -7.22
N GLU A 36 35.82 1.74 -7.29
CA GLU A 36 34.97 0.83 -8.07
C GLU A 36 33.70 0.46 -7.29
N ALA A 37 33.85 0.24 -5.98
CA ALA A 37 32.72 0.02 -5.07
C ALA A 37 31.75 1.21 -5.07
N GLU A 38 32.26 2.45 -5.00
CA GLU A 38 31.44 3.67 -5.06
C GLU A 38 30.68 3.81 -6.38
N LYS A 39 31.30 3.46 -7.51
CA LYS A 39 30.62 3.47 -8.82
C LYS A 39 29.49 2.45 -8.86
N TYR A 40 29.75 1.23 -8.38
CA TYR A 40 28.75 0.16 -8.36
C TYR A 40 27.58 0.53 -7.45
N ASP A 41 27.86 1.02 -6.24
CA ASP A 41 26.85 1.43 -5.28
C ASP A 41 25.97 2.55 -5.85
N LYS A 42 26.58 3.57 -6.45
CA LYS A 42 25.86 4.66 -7.10
C LYS A 42 24.97 4.18 -8.24
N ALA A 43 25.46 3.26 -9.07
CA ALA A 43 24.68 2.68 -10.16
C ALA A 43 23.49 1.86 -9.65
N LEU A 44 23.68 1.10 -8.57
CA LEU A 44 22.64 0.31 -7.93
C LEU A 44 21.54 1.20 -7.33
N VAL A 45 21.94 2.25 -6.58
CA VAL A 45 21.01 3.21 -5.97
C VAL A 45 20.21 3.94 -7.04
N GLU A 46 20.84 4.36 -8.15
CA GLU A 46 20.13 5.02 -9.24
C GLU A 46 19.13 4.08 -9.94
N SER A 47 19.52 2.81 -10.16
CA SER A 47 18.60 1.79 -10.70
C SER A 47 17.41 1.57 -9.79
N TRP A 48 17.63 1.37 -8.49
CA TRP A 48 16.57 1.15 -7.52
C TRP A 48 15.64 2.36 -7.39
N LYS A 49 16.19 3.57 -7.47
CA LYS A 49 15.40 4.79 -7.49
C LYS A 49 14.49 4.81 -8.73
N SER A 50 15.02 4.51 -9.91
CA SER A 50 14.23 4.44 -11.14
C SER A 50 13.13 3.37 -11.06
N ASP A 51 13.45 2.18 -10.52
CA ASP A 51 12.49 1.12 -10.31
C ASP A 51 11.38 1.54 -9.33
N MET A 52 11.74 2.25 -8.25
CA MET A 52 10.79 2.77 -7.27
C MET A 52 9.88 3.86 -7.86
N GLU A 53 10.42 4.79 -8.65
CA GLU A 53 9.62 5.77 -9.38
C GLU A 53 8.60 5.07 -10.30
N GLY A 54 9.03 4.03 -11.02
CA GLY A 54 8.13 3.19 -11.81
C GLY A 54 7.02 2.55 -10.97
N MET A 55 7.39 1.85 -9.89
CA MET A 55 6.41 1.21 -8.99
C MET A 55 5.42 2.20 -8.38
N LEU A 56 5.87 3.40 -8.00
CA LEU A 56 5.00 4.44 -7.44
C LEU A 56 4.01 4.99 -8.47
N ILE A 57 4.43 5.17 -9.73
CA ILE A 57 3.52 5.56 -10.81
C ILE A 57 2.47 4.47 -11.04
N PHE A 58 2.88 3.20 -11.12
CA PHE A 58 1.94 2.08 -11.26
C PHE A 58 0.98 1.99 -10.07
N ALA A 59 1.49 2.12 -8.84
CA ALA A 59 0.68 2.10 -7.63
C ALA A 59 -0.32 3.27 -7.60
N GLY A 60 0.10 4.47 -8.01
CA GLY A 60 -0.77 5.64 -8.10
C GLY A 60 -1.89 5.45 -9.12
N LEU A 61 -1.57 4.96 -10.32
CA LEU A 61 -2.55 4.67 -11.36
C LEU A 61 -3.51 3.55 -10.94
N PHE A 62 -2.98 2.48 -10.34
CA PHE A 62 -3.77 1.38 -9.82
C PHE A 62 -4.71 1.84 -8.70
N SER A 63 -4.21 2.64 -7.75
CA SER A 63 -5.00 3.21 -6.66
C SER A 63 -6.10 4.13 -7.19
N ALA A 64 -5.81 4.94 -8.21
CA ALA A 64 -6.81 5.79 -8.86
C ALA A 64 -7.90 4.96 -9.56
N SER A 65 -7.53 3.93 -10.32
CA SER A 65 -8.49 3.01 -10.94
C SER A 65 -9.32 2.27 -9.88
N LEU A 66 -8.69 1.75 -8.84
CA LEU A 66 -9.38 1.07 -7.73
C LEU A 66 -10.36 2.01 -7.02
N THR A 67 -9.95 3.25 -6.74
CA THR A 67 -10.82 4.27 -6.12
C THR A 67 -12.03 4.57 -7.01
N ALA A 68 -11.84 4.70 -8.32
CA ALA A 68 -12.95 4.90 -9.26
C ALA A 68 -13.92 3.71 -9.26
N PHE A 69 -13.40 2.47 -9.24
CA PHE A 69 -14.24 1.27 -9.10
C PHE A 69 -14.99 1.26 -7.77
N ILE A 70 -14.34 1.58 -6.64
CA ILE A 70 -14.99 1.64 -5.32
C ILE A 70 -16.15 2.64 -5.32
N ILE A 71 -15.96 3.85 -5.87
CA ILE A 71 -17.01 4.87 -5.92
C ILE A 71 -18.24 4.38 -6.68
N GLU A 72 -18.03 3.76 -7.85
CA GLU A 72 -19.15 3.26 -8.66
C GLU A 72 -19.81 2.05 -8.01
N SER A 73 -19.00 1.17 -7.44
CA SER A 73 -19.45 -0.04 -6.77
C SER A 73 -20.30 0.27 -5.54
N TYR A 74 -19.93 1.30 -4.77
CA TYR A 74 -20.70 1.77 -3.61
C TYR A 74 -22.13 2.16 -3.96
N LYS A 75 -22.36 2.75 -5.14
CA LYS A 75 -23.71 3.11 -5.60
C LYS A 75 -24.61 1.89 -5.76
N THR A 76 -24.05 0.73 -6.11
CA THR A 76 -24.82 -0.51 -6.28
C THR A 76 -25.22 -1.16 -4.95
N LEU A 77 -24.60 -0.77 -3.84
CA LEU A 77 -24.92 -1.25 -2.49
C LEU A 77 -25.96 -0.39 -1.78
N ILE A 78 -26.41 0.70 -2.39
CA ILE A 78 -27.37 1.63 -1.80
C ILE A 78 -28.70 1.48 -2.56
N PRO A 79 -29.85 1.52 -1.87
CA PRO A 79 -31.15 1.52 -2.53
C PRO A 79 -31.27 2.71 -3.48
N ASP A 80 -31.70 2.44 -4.71
CA ASP A 80 -31.98 3.49 -5.68
C ASP A 80 -33.13 4.37 -5.17
N SER A 81 -32.87 5.67 -5.05
CA SER A 81 -33.84 6.65 -4.55
C SER A 81 -34.99 6.87 -5.53
N GLY A 82 -34.73 6.66 -6.82
CA GLY A 82 -35.74 6.66 -7.88
C GLY A 82 -36.77 5.55 -7.68
N ASP A 83 -36.31 4.31 -7.58
CA ASP A 83 -37.18 3.14 -7.39
C ASP A 83 -37.98 3.24 -6.07
N SER A 84 -37.35 3.71 -4.99
CA SER A 84 -38.04 3.96 -3.71
C SER A 84 -39.19 4.97 -3.84
N THR A 85 -38.97 6.03 -4.63
CA THR A 85 -39.99 7.07 -4.88
C THR A 85 -41.12 6.53 -5.76
N VAL A 86 -40.82 5.75 -6.79
CA VAL A 86 -41.83 5.12 -7.67
C VAL A 86 -42.69 4.14 -6.88
N GLN A 87 -42.09 3.33 -6.01
CA GLN A 87 -42.82 2.44 -5.12
C GLN A 87 -43.77 3.23 -4.20
N LEU A 88 -43.29 4.32 -3.59
CA LEU A 88 -44.11 5.17 -2.72
C LEU A 88 -45.26 5.84 -3.49
N LEU A 89 -44.99 6.37 -4.70
CA LEU A 89 -46.02 6.98 -5.55
C LEU A 89 -47.07 5.96 -5.98
N THR A 90 -46.65 4.73 -6.29
CA THR A 90 -47.56 3.63 -6.60
C THR A 90 -48.44 3.30 -5.40
N GLN A 91 -47.87 3.26 -4.20
CA GLN A 91 -48.60 3.02 -2.96
C GLN A 91 -49.64 4.12 -2.69
N ILE A 92 -49.27 5.39 -2.86
CA ILE A 92 -50.18 6.54 -2.73
C ILE A 92 -51.30 6.47 -3.77
N SER A 93 -50.97 6.12 -5.01
CA SER A 93 -51.96 5.96 -6.09
C SER A 93 -52.99 4.87 -5.76
N GLN A 94 -52.54 3.72 -5.26
CA GLN A 94 -53.43 2.62 -4.84
C GLN A 94 -54.27 3.01 -3.63
N GLN A 95 -53.71 3.72 -2.65
CA GLN A 95 -54.45 4.23 -1.51
C GLN A 95 -55.57 5.20 -1.94
N LEU A 96 -55.27 6.10 -2.89
CA LEU A 96 -56.27 7.04 -3.41
C LEU A 96 -57.37 6.33 -4.19
N ALA A 97 -57.02 5.33 -5.01
CA ALA A 97 -57.97 4.51 -5.75
C ALA A 97 -58.90 3.71 -4.80
N ALA A 98 -58.32 3.14 -3.73
CA ALA A 98 -59.07 2.41 -2.73
C ALA A 98 -60.04 3.32 -1.95
N ALA A 99 -59.60 4.52 -1.59
CA ALA A 99 -60.44 5.53 -0.95
C ALA A 99 -61.60 5.98 -1.85
N ALA A 100 -61.34 6.16 -3.15
CA ALA A 100 -62.38 6.50 -4.13
C ALA A 100 -63.42 5.38 -4.31
N ASN A 101 -62.99 4.12 -4.23
CA ASN A 101 -63.86 2.94 -4.34
C ASN A 101 -64.48 2.49 -2.99
N GLY A 102 -64.22 3.21 -1.88
CA GLY A 102 -64.73 2.86 -0.56
C GLY A 102 -64.14 1.58 0.05
N THR A 103 -63.02 1.10 -0.48
CA THR A 103 -62.32 -0.12 -0.02
C THR A 103 -61.16 0.23 0.90
N THR A 104 -60.84 -0.62 1.87
CA THR A 104 -59.70 -0.41 2.77
C THR A 104 -58.39 -0.81 2.09
N PHE A 105 -57.43 0.11 2.06
CA PHE A 105 -56.07 -0.15 1.60
C PHE A 105 -55.19 -0.62 2.76
N THR A 106 -54.53 -1.76 2.60
CA THR A 106 -53.50 -2.24 3.54
C THR A 106 -52.15 -2.07 2.86
N PRO A 107 -51.24 -1.24 3.41
CA PRO A 107 -49.93 -1.05 2.81
C PRO A 107 -49.12 -2.35 2.86
N PRO A 108 -48.35 -2.67 1.80
CA PRO A 108 -47.42 -3.80 1.83
C PRO A 108 -46.33 -3.56 2.88
N ALA A 109 -45.78 -4.65 3.42
CA ALA A 109 -44.67 -4.58 4.36
C ALA A 109 -43.45 -3.87 3.71
N PRO A 110 -42.65 -3.11 4.49
CA PRO A 110 -41.48 -2.43 3.94
C PRO A 110 -40.52 -3.45 3.33
N THR A 111 -40.15 -3.23 2.07
CA THR A 111 -39.14 -4.02 1.38
C THR A 111 -37.78 -3.67 1.97
N VAL A 112 -37.15 -4.63 2.67
CA VAL A 112 -35.77 -4.47 3.13
C VAL A 112 -34.87 -4.54 1.91
N PHE A 113 -34.08 -3.49 1.68
CA PHE A 113 -33.12 -3.47 0.57
C PHE A 113 -32.15 -4.65 0.70
N SER A 114 -32.06 -5.44 -0.37
CA SER A 114 -31.12 -6.54 -0.49
C SER A 114 -30.29 -6.32 -1.76
N PRO A 115 -29.00 -6.00 -1.66
CA PRO A 115 -28.15 -5.78 -2.83
C PRO A 115 -27.98 -7.10 -3.61
N PRO A 116 -27.80 -7.03 -4.94
CA PRO A 116 -27.55 -8.21 -5.75
C PRO A 116 -26.32 -9.00 -5.27
N ALA A 117 -26.38 -10.33 -5.29
CA ALA A 117 -25.28 -11.19 -4.88
C ALA A 117 -23.99 -10.90 -5.68
N THR A 118 -24.12 -10.50 -6.95
CA THR A 118 -23.00 -10.09 -7.80
C THR A 118 -22.32 -8.83 -7.29
N SER A 119 -23.08 -7.84 -6.80
CA SER A 119 -22.50 -6.65 -6.17
C SER A 119 -21.77 -7.03 -4.88
N LEU A 120 -22.33 -7.91 -4.04
CA LEU A 120 -21.63 -8.37 -2.84
C LEU A 120 -20.28 -9.03 -3.16
N VAL A 121 -20.23 -9.92 -4.15
CA VAL A 121 -18.99 -10.61 -4.55
C VAL A 121 -17.96 -9.65 -5.14
N CYS A 122 -18.37 -8.74 -6.03
CA CYS A 122 -17.46 -7.75 -6.61
C CYS A 122 -16.89 -6.75 -5.59
N ASN A 123 -17.56 -6.56 -4.44
CA ASN A 123 -17.08 -5.69 -3.35
C ASN A 123 -16.32 -6.44 -2.25
N ALA A 124 -16.38 -7.77 -2.22
CA ALA A 124 -15.73 -8.61 -1.21
C ALA A 124 -14.37 -9.16 -1.64
N LEU A 125 -14.05 -9.08 -2.94
CA LEU A 125 -12.75 -9.45 -3.54
C LEU A 125 -11.83 -8.22 -3.64
#